data_AF-A0A955I5J1-F1
#
_entry.id   AF-A0A955I5J1-F1
#
_cell.length_a   1.000
_cell.length_b   1.000
_cell.length_c   1.000
_cell.angle_alpha   90.00
_cell.angle_beta   90.00
_cell.angle_gamma   90.00
#
_symmetry.space_group_name_H-M   'P 1'
#
loop_
_entity.id
_entity.type
_entity.pdbx_description
1 polymer ?
#
loop_
_entity_poly.entity_id
_entity_poly.type
_entity_poly.pdbx_seq_one_letter_code
_entity_poly.pdbx_strand_id
1 'polypeptide(L)' 'AALKSAYKRDFGSKDMNVNVVLDFEKNSFEMSVEKTVVDADELIDEDLEITLEELGGEESGYSIGDVVEIDVTDDVLSND' A
#
# COMPACT_ATOMS: atom_id res chain seq x y z
N ALA A 1 -9.58 14.84 -2.33
CA ALA A 1 -8.30 14.87 -1.61
C ALA A 1 -7.18 14.83 -2.63
N ALA A 2 -6.35 15.88 -2.72
CA ALA A 2 -5.35 16.04 -3.79
C ALA A 2 -4.20 15.01 -3.71
N LEU A 3 -3.69 14.75 -2.50
CA LEU A 3 -2.60 13.79 -2.25
C LEU A 3 -3.00 12.37 -2.66
N LYS A 4 -4.16 11.88 -2.18
CA LYS A 4 -4.70 10.57 -2.56
C LYS A 4 -4.87 10.43 -4.07
N SER A 5 -5.39 11.46 -4.76
CA SER A 5 -5.58 11.41 -6.21
C SER A 5 -4.28 11.50 -7.00
N ALA A 6 -3.26 12.18 -6.47
CA ALA A 6 -1.94 12.23 -7.10
C ALA A 6 -1.24 10.87 -6.99
N TYR A 7 -1.26 10.26 -5.80
CA TYR A 7 -0.70 8.93 -5.59
C TYR A 7 -1.32 7.88 -6.53
N LYS A 8 -2.66 7.81 -6.57
CA LYS A 8 -3.39 6.92 -7.50
C LYS A 8 -3.16 7.19 -8.98
N ARG A 9 -2.64 8.37 -9.35
CA ARG A 9 -2.34 8.69 -10.76
C ARG A 9 -0.91 8.26 -11.11
N ASP A 10 0.00 8.41 -10.16
CA ASP A 10 1.43 8.32 -10.41
C ASP A 10 1.99 6.93 -10.04
N PHE A 11 1.35 6.19 -9.10
CA PHE A 11 1.88 4.94 -8.54
C PHE A 11 0.91 3.77 -8.44
N GLY A 12 -0.32 3.90 -8.95
CA GLY A 12 -1.17 2.71 -9.02
C GLY A 12 -2.53 2.91 -9.65
N SER A 13 -3.51 2.11 -9.21
CA SER A 13 -4.83 2.03 -9.84
C SER A 13 -5.87 2.92 -9.15
N LYS A 14 -6.94 3.24 -9.89
CA LYS A 14 -8.05 4.06 -9.35
C LYS A 14 -8.74 3.39 -8.17
N ASP A 15 -8.68 2.07 -8.11
CA ASP A 15 -9.40 1.23 -7.18
C ASP A 15 -8.66 1.03 -5.85
N MET A 16 -7.40 1.45 -5.75
CA MET A 16 -6.61 1.38 -4.51
C MET A 16 -7.28 2.14 -3.35
N ASN A 17 -7.19 1.62 -2.13
CA ASN A 17 -7.52 2.39 -0.94
C ASN A 17 -6.26 3.05 -0.40
N VAL A 18 -6.20 4.38 -0.56
CA VAL A 18 -5.07 5.19 -0.06
C VAL A 18 -5.49 5.91 1.20
N ASN A 19 -4.75 5.73 2.29
CA ASN A 19 -4.91 6.41 3.56
C ASN A 19 -3.80 7.45 3.74
N VAL A 20 -4.16 8.61 4.28
CA VAL A 20 -3.22 9.71 4.49
C VAL A 20 -3.49 10.28 5.88
N VAL A 21 -2.47 10.27 6.72
CA VAL A 21 -2.48 10.84 8.06
C VAL A 21 -1.54 12.03 8.08
N LEU A 22 -2.05 13.18 8.51
CA LEU A 22 -1.27 14.42 8.64
C LEU A 22 -1.04 14.69 10.13
N ASP A 23 0.21 14.75 10.54
CA ASP A 23 0.62 15.15 11.89
C ASP A 23 1.16 16.59 11.84
N PHE A 24 0.31 17.54 12.23
CA PHE A 24 0.66 18.96 12.25
C PHE A 24 1.62 19.35 13.37
N GLU A 25 1.71 18.55 14.44
CA GLU A 25 2.63 18.82 15.55
C GLU A 25 4.05 18.42 15.16
N LYS A 26 4.19 17.27 14.50
CA LYS A 26 5.48 16.78 13.97
C LYS A 26 5.83 17.37 12.59
N ASN A 27 4.88 18.06 11.97
CA ASN A 27 4.98 18.54 10.59
C ASN A 27 5.37 17.41 9.62
N SER A 28 4.75 16.25 9.80
CA SER A 28 4.97 15.04 9.00
C SER A 28 3.65 14.52 8.44
N PHE A 29 3.75 13.67 7.42
CA PHE A 29 2.62 12.90 6.95
C PHE A 29 3.02 11.43 6.83
N GLU A 30 2.03 10.56 6.95
CA GLU A 30 2.14 9.13 6.67
C GLU A 30 1.11 8.81 5.60
N MET A 31 1.51 7.98 4.64
CA MET A 31 0.64 7.50 3.59
C MET A 31 0.78 6.01 3.43
N SER A 32 -0.36 5.35 3.32
CA SER A 32 -0.44 3.90 3.24
C SER A 32 -1.48 3.47 2.22
N VAL A 33 -1.33 2.23 1.75
CA VAL A 33 -2.24 1.59 0.81
C VAL A 33 -2.69 0.25 1.33
N GLU A 34 -3.96 -0.09 1.11
CA GLU A 34 -4.48 -1.41 1.45
C GLU A 34 -4.25 -2.37 0.28
N LYS A 35 -3.70 -3.54 0.58
CA LYS A 35 -3.51 -4.63 -0.38
C LYS A 35 -4.07 -5.94 0.15
N THR A 36 -4.61 -6.74 -0.75
CA THR A 36 -5.12 -8.09 -0.44
C THR A 36 -3.99 -9.10 -0.58
N VAL A 37 -3.82 -9.97 0.41
CA VAL A 37 -2.83 -11.04 0.39
C VAL A 37 -3.32 -12.15 -0.54
N VAL A 38 -2.54 -12.46 -1.57
CA VAL A 38 -2.85 -13.50 -2.57
C VAL A 38 -1.69 -14.48 -2.72
N ASP A 39 -1.98 -15.65 -3.29
CA ASP A 39 -0.93 -16.57 -3.72
C ASP A 39 -0.20 -16.02 -4.96
N ALA A 40 1.08 -16.37 -5.13
CA ALA A 40 1.89 -15.87 -6.25
C ALA A 40 1.33 -16.24 -7.63
N ASP A 41 0.64 -17.38 -7.74
CA ASP A 41 -0.02 -17.81 -8.97
C ASP A 41 -1.36 -17.07 -9.24
N GLU A 42 -1.91 -16.39 -8.23
CA GLU A 42 -3.17 -15.65 -8.29
C GLU A 42 -2.98 -14.12 -8.36
N LEU A 43 -1.74 -13.64 -8.35
CA LEU A 43 -1.42 -12.22 -8.47
C LEU A 43 -1.83 -11.68 -9.86
N ILE A 44 -2.80 -10.77 -9.88
CA ILE A 44 -3.35 -10.15 -11.09
C ILE A 44 -3.05 -8.65 -11.12
N ASP A 45 -3.16 -7.97 -9.98
CA ASP A 45 -2.97 -6.52 -9.87
C ASP A 45 -2.04 -6.17 -8.70
N GLU A 46 -0.77 -5.94 -9.02
CA GLU A 46 0.27 -5.54 -8.06
C GLU A 46 -0.08 -4.24 -7.30
N ASP A 47 -1.01 -3.40 -7.78
CA ASP A 47 -1.44 -2.21 -7.05
C ASP A 47 -2.42 -2.54 -5.92
N LEU A 48 -3.21 -3.61 -6.06
CA LEU A 48 -4.27 -4.00 -5.13
C LEU A 48 -3.95 -5.26 -4.32
N GLU A 49 -2.95 -6.02 -4.77
CA GLU A 49 -2.62 -7.32 -4.25
C GLU A 49 -1.14 -7.38 -3.87
N ILE A 50 -0.84 -8.23 -2.90
CA ILE A 50 0.52 -8.52 -2.45
C ILE A 50 0.62 -10.02 -2.19
N THR A 51 1.74 -10.62 -2.55
CA THR A 51 1.91 -12.04 -2.30
C THR A 51 2.24 -12.32 -0.84
N LEU A 52 1.81 -13.48 -0.33
CA LEU A 52 2.20 -13.90 1.02
C LEU A 52 3.72 -13.99 1.18
N GLU A 53 4.43 -14.40 0.13
CA GLU A 53 5.89 -14.47 0.10
C GLU A 53 6.55 -13.10 0.31
N GLU A 54 6.01 -12.03 -0.30
CA GLU A 54 6.48 -10.65 -0.09
C GLU A 54 6.31 -10.18 1.36
N LEU A 55 5.35 -10.77 2.09
CA LEU A 55 5.13 -10.49 3.52
C LEU A 55 6.02 -11.33 4.45
N GLY A 56 6.86 -12.22 3.90
CA GLY A 56 7.69 -13.14 4.69
C GLY A 56 7.16 -14.57 4.76
N GLY A 57 6.22 -14.93 3.89
CA GLY A 57 5.70 -16.29 3.75
C GLY A 57 4.87 -16.73 4.95
N GLU A 58 4.88 -18.05 5.22
CA GLU A 58 4.11 -18.65 6.33
C GLU A 58 4.52 -18.13 7.73
N GLU A 59 5.73 -17.61 7.88
CA GLU A 59 6.22 -17.06 9.16
C GLU A 59 5.76 -15.61 9.42
N SER A 60 5.16 -14.96 8.41
CA SER A 60 4.69 -13.58 8.50
C SER A 60 3.51 -13.39 9.46
N GLY A 61 2.74 -14.45 9.71
CA GLY A 61 1.50 -14.40 10.49
C GLY A 61 0.28 -13.95 9.69
N TYR A 62 0.42 -13.65 8.40
CA TYR A 62 -0.68 -13.35 7.48
C TYR A 62 -1.19 -14.61 6.78
N SER A 63 -2.42 -14.52 6.27
CA SER A 63 -3.08 -15.57 5.50
C SER A 63 -3.59 -15.02 4.16
N ILE A 64 -3.74 -15.90 3.17
CA ILE A 64 -4.37 -15.55 1.90
C ILE A 64 -5.79 -15.03 2.16
N GLY A 65 -6.12 -13.91 1.53
CA GLY A 65 -7.37 -13.16 1.71
C GLY A 65 -7.34 -12.10 2.80
N ASP A 66 -6.26 -11.99 3.59
CA ASP A 66 -6.08 -10.88 4.52
C ASP A 66 -5.94 -9.56 3.76
N VAL A 67 -6.31 -8.45 4.41
CA VAL A 67 -6.04 -7.10 3.91
C VAL A 67 -5.00 -6.47 4.81
N VAL A 68 -3.88 -6.08 4.22
CA VAL A 68 -2.74 -5.47 4.90
C VAL A 68 -2.59 -4.01 4.47
N GLU A 69 -2.06 -3.19 5.37
CA GLU A 69 -1.76 -1.80 5.11
C GLU A 69 -0.25 -1.62 4.90
N ILE A 70 0.13 -1.20 3.70
CA ILE A 70 1.52 -1.00 3.29
C ILE A 70 1.85 0.49 3.38
N ASP A 71 2.89 0.83 4.14
CA ASP A 71 3.43 2.19 4.21
C ASP A 71 4.19 2.51 2.92
N VAL A 72 3.77 3.60 2.27
CA VAL A 72 4.32 4.10 1.00
C VAL A 72 4.74 5.57 1.13
N THR A 73 4.95 6.04 2.36
CA THR A 73 5.36 7.42 2.65
C THR A 73 6.67 7.76 1.94
N ASP A 74 7.64 6.83 1.99
CA ASP A 74 8.96 7.00 1.37
C ASP A 74 8.89 7.04 -0.15
N ASP A 75 8.01 6.27 -0.79
CA ASP A 75 7.85 6.26 -2.26
C ASP A 75 7.46 7.64 -2.79
N VAL A 76 6.71 8.39 -1.98
CA VAL A 76 6.25 9.74 -2.34
C VAL A 76 7.26 10.81 -2.02
N LEU A 77 8.00 10.66 -0.92
CA LEU A 77 9.04 11.59 -0.53
C LEU A 77 10.31 11.44 -1.38
N SER A 78 10.57 10.24 -1.93
CA SER A 78 11.78 9.93 -2.70
C SER A 78 11.70 10.31 -4.19
N ASN A 79 10.55 10.84 -4.64
CA ASN A 79 10.33 11.25 -6.03
C ASN A 79 10.72 12.71 -6.35
N ASP A 80 11.54 13.35 -5.50
CA ASP A 80 12.12 14.70 -5.73
C ASP A 80 13.56 14.64 -6.30
#